data_AF-A0A1G7YIT8-F1
#
_entry.id   AF-A0A1G7YIT8-F1
#
_cell.length_a   1.000
_cell.length_b   1.000
_cell.length_c   1.000
_cell.angle_alpha   90.00
_cell.angle_beta   90.00
_cell.angle_gamma   90.00
#
_symmetry.space_group_name_H-M   'P 1'
#
loop_
_entity.id
_entity.type
_entity.pdbx_description
1 polymer ?
#
loop_
_entity_poly.entity_id
_entity_poly.type
_entity_poly.pdbx_seq_one_letter_code
_entity_poly.pdbx_strand_id
1 'polypeptide(L)' 'MFHSFGYRGHTIHISIADRSSKEEIKVQLSHPDGGFDLVPRKTLLGAKRAITAYVKAQAAQATVKPTSTTDQR' A
#
# COMPACT_ATOMS: atom_id res chain seq x y z
N MET A 1 16.27 -12.53 -10.22
CA MET A 1 16.63 -11.71 -9.04
C MET A 1 15.33 -11.26 -8.37
N PHE A 2 15.26 -11.33 -7.04
CA PHE A 2 14.10 -10.90 -6.26
C PHE A 2 14.59 -10.02 -5.10
N HIS A 3 14.03 -8.83 -4.95
CA HIS A 3 14.35 -7.90 -3.88
C HIS A 3 13.06 -7.30 -3.32
N SER A 4 12.98 -7.18 -2.01
CA SER A 4 11.84 -6.56 -1.33
C SER A 4 12.32 -5.61 -0.26
N PHE A 5 11.63 -4.48 -0.10
CA PHE A 5 11.94 -3.52 0.96
C PHE A 5 10.70 -2.76 1.42
N GLY A 6 10.77 -2.28 2.66
CA GLY A 6 9.70 -1.50 3.28
C GLY A 6 9.70 -0.03 2.84
N TYR A 7 8.51 0.54 2.71
CA TYR A 7 8.29 1.96 2.53
C TYR A 7 6.98 2.37 3.22
N ARG A 8 7.09 3.19 4.29
CA ARG A 8 5.95 3.72 5.07
C ARG A 8 5.00 2.63 5.62
N GLY A 9 5.54 1.53 6.14
CA GLY A 9 4.73 0.42 6.69
C GLY A 9 4.16 -0.55 5.65
N HIS A 10 4.49 -0.36 4.37
CA HIS A 10 4.09 -1.23 3.26
C HIS A 10 5.33 -1.81 2.57
N THR A 11 5.17 -2.86 1.76
CA THR A 11 6.30 -3.53 1.10
C THR A 11 6.28 -3.31 -0.41
N ILE A 12 7.44 -3.09 -1.01
CA ILE A 12 7.63 -3.08 -2.46
C ILE A 12 8.45 -4.31 -2.82
N HIS A 13 7.94 -5.11 -3.76
CA HIS A 13 8.61 -6.25 -4.35
C HIS A 13 9.09 -5.89 -5.76
N ILE A 14 10.34 -6.20 -6.05
CA ILE A 14 10.94 -6.07 -7.38
C ILE A 14 11.47 -7.45 -7.76
N SER A 15 11.01 -7.97 -8.88
CA SER A 15 11.41 -9.28 -9.37
C SER A 15 11.64 -9.25 -10.86
N ILE A 16 12.68 -9.91 -11.33
CA ILE A 16 12.89 -10.14 -12.76
C ILE A 16 12.31 -11.53 -13.07
N ALA A 17 11.17 -11.56 -13.75
CA ALA A 17 10.53 -12.80 -14.19
C ALA A 17 11.23 -13.28 -15.48
N ASP A 18 12.13 -14.25 -15.32
CA ASP A 18 12.88 -14.94 -16.38
C ASP A 18 13.85 -14.10 -17.23
N ARG A 19 14.46 -14.76 -18.23
CA ARG A 19 15.44 -14.23 -19.20
C ARG A 19 14.95 -13.02 -20.03
N SER A 20 13.72 -12.56 -19.78
CA SER A 20 13.06 -11.45 -20.48
C SER A 20 13.61 -10.07 -20.10
N SER A 21 14.45 -9.97 -19.06
CA SER A 21 15.00 -8.71 -18.52
C SER A 21 13.94 -7.70 -18.07
N LYS A 22 12.67 -8.12 -17.93
CA LYS A 22 11.58 -7.25 -17.47
C LYS A 22 11.48 -7.28 -15.95
N GLU A 23 11.66 -6.10 -15.34
CA GLU A 23 11.38 -5.90 -13.92
C GLU A 23 9.87 -5.85 -13.69
N GLU A 24 9.36 -6.77 -12.88
CA GLU A 24 8.05 -6.69 -12.26
C GLU A 24 8.16 -5.96 -10.93
N ILE A 25 7.33 -4.95 -10.73
CA ILE A 25 7.24 -4.22 -9.47
C ILE A 25 5.83 -4.40 -8.91
N LYS A 26 5.72 -4.89 -7.68
CA LYS A 26 4.45 -5.07 -6.98
C LYS A 26 4.51 -4.38 -5.62
N VAL A 27 3.41 -3.79 -5.20
CA VAL A 27 3.27 -3.13 -3.90
C VAL A 27 2.32 -3.96 -3.04
N GLN A 28 2.75 -4.33 -1.85
CA GLN A 28 1.90 -4.91 -0.82
C GLN A 28 1.40 -3.79 0.10
N LEU A 29 0.14 -3.41 -0.07
CA LEU A 29 -0.55 -2.44 0.78
C LEU A 29 -1.20 -3.15 1.96
N SER A 30 -0.51 -3.18 3.10
CA SER A 30 -1.07 -3.66 4.38
C SER A 30 -2.30 -2.87 4.81
N HIS A 31 -3.35 -3.59 5.17
CA HIS A 31 -4.60 -3.07 5.71
C HIS A 31 -4.54 -3.01 7.25
N PRO A 32 -5.31 -2.13 7.91
CA PRO A 32 -5.33 -2.03 9.37
C PRO A 32 -5.94 -3.26 10.07
N ASP A 33 -6.74 -4.05 9.36
CA ASP A 33 -7.39 -5.28 9.84
C ASP A 33 -6.49 -6.52 9.77
N GLY A 34 -5.25 -6.36 9.29
CA GLY A 34 -4.27 -7.44 9.13
C GLY A 34 -4.22 -8.04 7.72
N GLY A 35 -5.05 -7.59 6.78
CA GLY A 35 -5.01 -7.97 5.37
C GLY A 35 -3.95 -7.24 4.55
N PHE A 36 -3.83 -7.56 3.25
CA PHE A 36 -3.07 -6.77 2.30
C PHE A 36 -3.57 -6.91 0.86
N ASP A 37 -3.35 -5.86 0.06
CA ASP A 37 -3.49 -5.92 -1.40
C ASP A 37 -2.14 -5.97 -2.09
N LEU A 38 -1.98 -6.84 -3.09
CA LEU A 38 -0.80 -6.87 -3.94
C LEU A 38 -1.10 -6.20 -5.28
N VAL A 39 -0.52 -5.02 -5.50
CA VAL A 39 -0.85 -4.15 -6.64
C VAL A 39 0.35 -3.99 -7.58
N PRO A 40 0.24 -4.37 -8.86
CA PRO A 40 1.31 -4.19 -9.82
C PRO A 40 1.53 -2.70 -10.18
N ARG A 41 2.79 -2.36 -10.39
CA ARG A 41 3.24 -1.02 -10.78
C ARG A 41 4.32 -1.12 -11.85
N LYS A 42 4.34 -0.13 -12.74
CA LYS A 42 5.30 -0.08 -13.85
C LYS A 42 6.68 0.41 -13.41
N THR A 43 6.75 1.18 -12.34
CA THR A 43 7.99 1.83 -11.88
C THR A 43 8.05 1.90 -10.36
N LEU A 44 9.27 1.99 -9.82
CA LEU A 44 9.49 2.16 -8.39
C LEU A 44 8.91 3.49 -7.87
N LEU A 45 9.00 4.56 -8.66
CA LEU A 45 8.39 5.84 -8.30
C LEU A 45 6.86 5.71 -8.24
N GLY A 46 6.24 4.98 -9.17
CA GLY A 46 4.81 4.68 -9.16
C GLY A 46 4.39 3.89 -7.92
N ALA A 47 5.22 2.94 -7.49
CA ALA A 47 5.02 2.20 -6.26
C ALA A 47 5.03 3.11 -5.01
N LYS A 48 6.06 3.95 -4.86
CA LYS A 48 6.15 4.91 -3.73
C LYS A 48 4.99 5.90 -3.71
N ARG A 49 4.56 6.39 -4.88
CA ARG A 49 3.39 7.28 -5.01
C ARG A 49 2.09 6.60 -4.60
N ALA A 50 1.87 5.35 -5.02
CA ALA A 50 0.69 4.58 -4.64
C ALA A 50 0.60 4.37 -3.13
N ILE A 51 1.71 3.98 -2.49
CA ILE A 51 1.78 3.88 -1.02
C ILE A 51 1.47 5.22 -0.35
N THR A 52 2.07 6.30 -0.84
CA THR A 52 1.87 7.63 -0.26
C THR A 52 0.39 8.06 -0.36
N ALA A 53 -0.26 7.79 -1.49
CA ALA A 53 -1.68 8.07 -1.67
C ALA A 53 -2.55 7.23 -0.73
N TYR A 54 -2.24 5.94 -0.58
CA TYR A 54 -2.95 5.04 0.32
C TYR A 54 -2.89 5.49 1.78
N VAL A 55 -1.68 5.78 2.29
CA VAL A 55 -1.47 6.28 3.65
C VAL A 55 -2.21 7.60 3.89
N LYS A 56 -2.20 8.52 2.91
CA LYS A 56 -2.93 9.79 3.02
C LYS A 56 -4.44 9.58 3.09
N ALA A 57 -4.98 8.68 2.26
CA ALA A 57 -6.41 8.35 2.26
C ALA A 57 -6.84 7.73 3.60
N GLN A 58 -6.04 6.81 4.16
CA GLN A 58 -6.29 6.24 5.48
C GLN A 58 -6.29 7.31 6.58
N ALA A 59 -5.31 8.22 6.58
CA ALA A 59 -5.24 9.30 7.56
C ALA A 59 -6.48 10.21 7.51
N ALA A 60 -6.97 10.52 6.30
CA ALA A 60 -8.19 11.30 6.11
C ALA A 60 -9.46 10.57 6.60
N GLN A 61 -9.53 9.24 6.45
CA GLN A 61 -10.67 8.45 6.95
C GLN A 61 -10.67 8.31 8.47
N ALA A 62 -9.49 8.22 9.09
CA ALA A 62 -9.37 8.16 10.55
C ALA A 62 -9.91 9.42 11.25
N THR A 63 -9.83 10.58 10.59
CA THR A 63 -10.34 11.85 11.12
C THR A 63 -11.86 12.04 11.01
N VAL A 64 -12.59 11.17 10.30
CA VAL A 64 -14.02 11.36 9.97
C VAL A 64 -14.95 10.40 10.73
N LYS A 65 -14.48 9.57 11.68
CA LYS A 65 -15.40 8.78 12.52
C LYS A 65 -16.27 9.73 13.35
N PRO A 66 -17.60 9.85 13.08
CA PRO A 66 -18.48 10.65 13.91
C PRO A 66 -18.70 9.87 15.21
N THR A 67 -18.44 10.53 16.33
CA THR A 67 -18.97 10.13 17.62
C THR A 67 -20.49 10.31 17.56
N SER A 68 -21.21 9.29 17.08
CA SER A 68 -22.66 9.21 17.34
C SER A 68 -22.82 8.78 18.80
N THR A 69 -22.67 9.74 19.71
CA THR A 69 -23.15 9.62 21.08
C THR A 69 -24.65 9.43 20.99
N THR A 70 -25.09 8.22 21.32
CA THR A 70 -26.48 7.89 21.59
C THR A 70 -27.00 8.82 22.68
N ASP A 71 -27.78 9.81 22.27
CA ASP A 71 -28.59 10.63 23.17
C ASP A 71 -29.79 9.78 23.59
N GLN A 72 -29.74 9.25 24.82
CA GLN A 72 -30.89 8.67 25.51
C GLN A 72 -31.20 9.57 26.70
N ARG A 73 -32.24 10.38 26.57
CA ARG A 73 -33.01 10.97 27.67
C ARG A 73 -34.49 10.95 27.33
#